data_AF-A0A9P8RF12-F1
#
_entry.id   AF-A0A9P8RF12-F1
#
_cell.length_a   1.000
_cell.length_b   1.000
_cell.length_c   1.000
_cell.angle_alpha   90.00
_cell.angle_beta   90.00
_cell.angle_gamma   90.00
#
_symmetry.space_group_name_H-M   'P 1'
#
loop_
_entity.id
_entity.type
_entity.pdbx_description
1 polymer ?
#
loop_
_entity_poly.entity_id
_entity_poly.type
_entity_poly.pdbx_seq_one_letter_code
_entity_poly.pdbx_strand_id
1 'polypeptide(L)'
;MADILHHDETRYLDDTTIQTLSYLESRLMRIEHILYGHAAHSSNIDALPNVQNLEHRFAQLTQRFRTYGELLDIYNAHPNLFSAPSTDAVAPPELSTAALAQMVLASSSLFPSTASALNAISDTPVADPALSANVISLLPRMRAVEATQKAQAAEVAELKRQSELLIRRWYEQGVVGYGDFVADTEKRLGRAERAIRRAEKVREDA
;
A
#
# COMPACT_ATOMS: atom_id res chain seq x y z
N MET A 1 -54.96 -17.76 -56.98
CA MET A 1 -54.05 -18.51 -56.07
C MET A 1 -52.58 -18.13 -56.25
N ALA A 2 -52.25 -16.98 -56.89
CA ALA A 2 -50.89 -16.47 -57.07
C ALA A 2 -50.58 -15.23 -56.19
N ASP A 3 -51.60 -14.55 -55.65
CA ASP A 3 -51.44 -13.32 -54.85
C ASP A 3 -50.98 -13.55 -53.40
N ILE A 4 -51.13 -14.78 -52.87
CA ILE A 4 -50.79 -15.09 -51.47
C ILE A 4 -49.29 -15.39 -51.32
N LEU A 5 -48.63 -15.89 -52.37
CA LEU A 5 -47.19 -16.18 -52.34
C LEU A 5 -46.34 -14.93 -52.53
N HIS A 6 -46.83 -13.93 -53.27
CA HIS A 6 -46.08 -12.69 -53.49
C HIS A 6 -46.03 -11.80 -52.24
N HIS A 7 -47.08 -11.86 -51.40
CA HIS A 7 -47.14 -11.07 -50.18
C HIS A 7 -46.16 -11.55 -49.09
N ASP A 8 -45.85 -12.85 -49.08
CA ASP A 8 -44.94 -13.47 -48.10
C ASP A 8 -43.47 -13.19 -48.44
N GLU A 9 -43.13 -13.20 -49.74
CA GLU A 9 -41.81 -12.83 -50.24
C GLU A 9 -41.51 -11.34 -50.03
N THR A 10 -42.49 -10.46 -50.25
CA THR A 10 -42.36 -9.03 -49.94
C THR A 10 -42.23 -8.75 -48.45
N ARG A 11 -42.90 -9.54 -47.59
CA ARG A 11 -42.78 -9.42 -46.13
C ARG A 11 -41.42 -9.88 -45.62
N TYR A 12 -40.90 -10.97 -46.17
CA TYR A 12 -39.56 -11.47 -45.83
C TYR A 12 -38.46 -10.49 -46.28
N LEU A 13 -38.62 -9.88 -47.46
CA LEU A 13 -37.73 -8.82 -47.94
C LEU A 13 -37.79 -7.58 -47.04
N ASP A 14 -38.98 -7.16 -46.60
CA ASP A 14 -39.14 -6.03 -45.69
C ASP A 14 -38.46 -6.30 -44.33
N ASP A 15 -38.67 -7.49 -43.75
CA ASP A 15 -38.02 -7.90 -42.50
C ASP A 15 -36.49 -7.96 -42.60
N THR A 16 -35.95 -8.47 -43.70
CA THR A 16 -34.48 -8.49 -43.92
C THR A 16 -33.91 -7.10 -44.12
N THR A 17 -34.63 -6.18 -44.77
CA THR A 17 -34.20 -4.79 -44.91
C THR A 17 -34.21 -4.06 -43.56
N ILE A 18 -35.20 -4.30 -42.71
CA ILE A 18 -35.26 -3.74 -41.35
C ILE A 18 -34.14 -4.33 -40.48
N GLN A 19 -33.88 -5.62 -40.57
CA GLN A 19 -32.77 -6.26 -39.84
C GLN A 19 -31.41 -5.72 -40.28
N THR A 20 -31.18 -5.55 -41.59
CA THR A 20 -29.93 -4.96 -42.08
C THR A 20 -29.79 -3.50 -41.70
N LEU A 21 -30.88 -2.72 -41.71
CA LEU A 21 -30.88 -1.34 -41.24
C LEU A 21 -30.53 -1.26 -39.74
N SER A 22 -31.16 -2.07 -38.89
CA SER A 22 -30.85 -2.10 -37.46
C SER A 22 -29.42 -2.57 -37.16
N TYR A 23 -28.89 -3.51 -37.96
CA TYR A 23 -27.50 -3.94 -37.86
C TYR A 23 -26.53 -2.81 -38.26
N LEU A 24 -26.85 -2.06 -39.31
CA LEU A 24 -26.06 -0.90 -39.73
C LEU A 24 -26.13 0.23 -38.70
N GLU A 25 -27.30 0.50 -38.14
CA GLU A 25 -27.51 1.49 -37.08
C GLU A 25 -26.72 1.13 -35.82
N SER A 26 -26.81 -0.13 -35.36
CA SER A 26 -26.02 -0.60 -34.20
C SER A 26 -24.52 -0.54 -34.45
N ARG A 27 -24.04 -0.84 -35.68
CA ARG A 27 -22.63 -0.66 -36.04
C ARG A 27 -22.23 0.81 -36.09
N LEU A 28 -23.09 1.68 -36.62
CA LEU A 28 -22.82 3.11 -36.70
C LEU A 28 -22.71 3.70 -35.30
N MET A 29 -23.67 3.39 -34.42
CA MET A 29 -23.66 3.80 -33.01
C MET A 29 -22.41 3.28 -32.28
N ARG A 30 -21.96 2.06 -32.58
CA ARG A 30 -20.72 1.51 -32.02
C ARG A 30 -19.47 2.22 -32.53
N ILE A 31 -19.42 2.55 -33.83
CA ILE A 31 -18.30 3.30 -34.42
C ILE A 31 -18.28 4.72 -33.86
N GLU A 32 -19.43 5.37 -33.73
CA GLU A 32 -19.58 6.68 -33.10
C GLU A 32 -19.11 6.63 -31.65
N HIS A 33 -19.50 5.61 -30.89
CA HIS A 33 -19.04 5.42 -29.52
C HIS A 33 -17.52 5.23 -29.43
N ILE A 34 -16.93 4.47 -30.35
CA ILE A 34 -15.48 4.26 -30.39
C ILE A 34 -14.74 5.56 -30.77
N LEU A 35 -15.29 6.34 -31.69
CA LEU A 35 -14.64 7.52 -32.22
C LEU A 35 -14.74 8.72 -31.27
N TYR A 36 -15.88 8.88 -30.58
CA TYR A 36 -16.15 10.05 -29.74
C TYR A 36 -16.18 9.75 -28.23
N GLY A 37 -16.23 8.48 -27.81
CA GLY A 37 -16.47 8.13 -26.42
C GLY A 37 -17.85 8.59 -25.93
N HIS A 38 -18.18 8.32 -24.66
CA HIS A 38 -19.50 8.57 -24.06
C HIS A 38 -20.15 9.92 -24.47
N ALA A 39 -21.16 9.82 -25.34
CA ALA A 39 -22.18 10.81 -25.70
C ALA A 39 -21.85 12.29 -25.40
N ALA A 40 -20.86 12.85 -26.10
CA ALA A 40 -20.73 14.30 -26.24
C ALA A 40 -20.96 14.66 -27.71
N HIS A 41 -21.93 15.55 -27.93
CA HIS A 41 -22.38 16.01 -29.23
C HIS A 41 -21.22 16.45 -30.14
N SER A 42 -21.39 16.17 -31.43
CA SER A 42 -20.55 16.59 -32.54
C SER A 42 -20.24 18.08 -32.48
N SER A 43 -19.03 18.40 -32.05
CA SER A 43 -18.37 19.56 -32.65
C SER A 43 -17.84 19.06 -33.99
N ASN A 44 -18.25 19.68 -35.08
CA ASN A 44 -17.68 19.49 -36.42
C ASN A 44 -16.22 19.98 -36.40
N ILE A 45 -15.36 19.31 -35.65
CA ILE A 45 -13.94 19.52 -35.66
C ILE A 45 -13.42 18.53 -36.68
N ASP A 46 -12.95 19.05 -37.80
CA ASP A 46 -12.27 18.24 -38.80
C ASP A 46 -11.26 17.32 -38.09
N ALA A 47 -11.43 16.02 -38.23
CA ALA A 47 -10.58 15.04 -37.56
C ALA A 47 -9.11 15.17 -38.02
N LEU A 48 -8.90 15.62 -39.26
CA LEU A 48 -7.60 15.81 -39.89
C LEU A 48 -6.66 16.77 -39.13
N PRO A 49 -7.03 18.04 -38.84
CA PRO A 49 -6.16 18.94 -38.08
C PRO A 49 -5.93 18.49 -36.63
N ASN A 50 -6.88 17.77 -36.01
CA ASN A 50 -6.69 17.22 -34.67
C ASN A 50 -5.67 16.06 -34.67
N VAL A 51 -5.73 15.18 -35.68
CA VAL A 51 -4.75 14.09 -35.83
C VAL A 51 -3.35 14.65 -36.11
N GLN A 52 -3.22 15.68 -36.95
CA GLN A 52 -1.93 16.34 -37.17
C GLN A 52 -1.39 17.01 -35.90
N ASN A 53 -2.26 17.61 -35.07
CA ASN A 53 -1.87 18.18 -33.79
C ASN A 53 -1.41 17.09 -32.81
N LEU A 54 -2.12 15.96 -32.75
CA LEU A 54 -1.75 14.81 -31.95
C LEU A 54 -0.43 14.20 -32.41
N GLU A 55 -0.21 14.08 -33.71
CA GLU A 55 1.05 13.61 -34.29
C GLU A 55 2.21 14.53 -33.91
N HIS A 56 2.01 15.86 -33.99
CA HIS A 56 3.03 16.82 -33.58
C HIS A 56 3.34 16.71 -32.08
N ARG A 57 2.31 16.60 -31.24
CA ARG A 57 2.48 16.41 -29.78
C ARG A 57 3.13 15.07 -29.45
N PHE A 58 2.82 14.02 -30.20
CA PHE A 58 3.43 12.71 -30.06
C PHE A 58 4.91 12.75 -30.46
N ALA A 59 5.25 13.41 -31.56
CA ALA A 59 6.64 13.63 -31.99
C ALA A 59 7.44 14.44 -30.94
N GLN A 60 6.83 15.44 -30.32
CA GLN A 60 7.46 16.15 -29.20
C GLN A 60 7.65 15.24 -27.97
N LEU A 61 6.70 14.36 -27.69
CA LEU A 61 6.76 13.45 -26.55
C LEU A 61 7.85 12.38 -26.73
N THR A 62 7.96 11.80 -27.93
CA THR A 62 8.99 10.81 -28.25
C THR A 62 10.39 11.43 -28.25
N GLN A 63 10.54 12.70 -28.67
CA GLN A 63 11.80 13.45 -28.56
C GLN A 63 12.18 13.77 -27.11
N ARG A 64 11.21 14.10 -26.26
CA ARG A 64 11.46 14.50 -24.86
C ARG A 64 11.78 13.31 -23.95
N PHE A 65 11.22 12.14 -24.23
CA PHE A 65 11.32 10.97 -23.37
C PHE A 65 11.83 9.76 -24.15
N ARG A 66 13.12 9.47 -23.98
CA ARG A 66 13.84 8.36 -24.65
C ARG A 66 13.16 7.00 -24.52
N THR A 67 12.47 6.75 -23.41
CA THR A 67 11.74 5.50 -23.13
C THR A 67 10.63 5.24 -24.15
N TYR A 68 9.96 6.28 -24.66
CA TYR A 68 8.92 6.10 -25.68
C TYR A 68 9.53 5.84 -27.05
N GLY A 69 10.71 6.40 -27.36
CA GLY A 69 11.47 6.04 -28.55
C GLY A 69 11.88 4.57 -28.52
N GLU A 70 12.43 4.10 -27.41
CA GLU A 70 12.81 2.69 -27.22
C GLU A 70 11.60 1.75 -27.30
N LEU A 71 10.45 2.14 -26.73
CA LEU A 71 9.20 1.37 -26.88
C LEU A 71 8.70 1.33 -28.34
N LEU A 72 8.84 2.44 -29.09
CA LEU A 72 8.46 2.49 -30.50
C LEU A 72 9.39 1.61 -31.35
N ASP A 73 10.68 1.61 -31.04
CA ASP A 73 11.67 0.75 -31.69
C ASP A 73 11.38 -0.73 -31.41
N ILE A 74 11.02 -1.08 -30.17
CA ILE A 74 10.60 -2.44 -29.79
C ILE A 74 9.29 -2.81 -30.48
N TYR A 75 8.32 -1.89 -30.57
CA TYR A 75 7.06 -2.10 -31.29
C TYR A 75 7.29 -2.35 -32.79
N ASN A 76 8.17 -1.57 -33.41
CA ASN A 76 8.51 -1.71 -34.83
C ASN A 76 9.32 -2.99 -35.10
N ALA A 77 10.21 -3.38 -34.18
CA ALA A 77 10.99 -4.61 -34.30
C ALA A 77 10.14 -5.88 -34.05
N HIS A 78 9.16 -5.78 -33.15
CA HIS A 78 8.35 -6.90 -32.69
C HIS A 78 6.86 -6.52 -32.60
N PRO A 79 6.17 -6.32 -33.74
CA PRO A 79 4.74 -5.98 -33.75
C PRO A 79 3.86 -7.10 -33.20
N ASN A 80 4.39 -8.32 -33.14
CA ASN A 80 3.77 -9.50 -32.55
C ASN A 80 3.72 -9.49 -31.01
N LEU A 81 4.51 -8.65 -30.32
CA LEU A 81 4.41 -8.48 -28.86
C LEU A 81 3.17 -7.67 -28.45
N PHE A 82 2.70 -6.79 -29.34
CA PHE A 82 1.62 -5.85 -29.05
C PHE A 82 0.35 -6.10 -29.87
N SER A 83 0.43 -6.96 -30.88
CA SER A 83 -0.75 -7.53 -31.51
C SER A 83 -1.34 -8.56 -30.55
N ALA A 84 -2.60 -8.37 -30.14
CA ALA A 84 -3.36 -9.46 -29.53
C ALA A 84 -3.23 -10.69 -30.45
N PRO A 85 -3.06 -11.90 -29.90
CA PRO A 85 -2.91 -13.09 -30.73
C PRO A 85 -4.05 -13.11 -31.75
N SER A 86 -3.69 -13.16 -33.03
CA SER A 86 -4.63 -13.36 -34.12
C SER A 86 -5.59 -14.47 -33.71
N THR A 87 -6.89 -14.22 -33.82
CA THR A 87 -7.99 -15.17 -33.54
C THR A 87 -7.89 -16.49 -34.34
N ASP A 88 -6.87 -16.63 -35.20
CA ASP A 88 -6.51 -17.86 -35.93
C ASP A 88 -5.68 -18.85 -35.09
N ALA A 89 -5.29 -18.50 -33.86
CA ALA A 89 -4.87 -19.49 -32.88
C ALA A 89 -6.12 -20.27 -32.46
N VAL A 90 -6.29 -21.46 -33.03
CA VAL A 90 -7.21 -22.55 -32.64
C VAL A 90 -8.03 -22.13 -31.42
N ALA A 91 -9.27 -21.67 -31.68
CA ALA A 91 -10.24 -21.44 -30.63
C ALA A 91 -10.15 -22.63 -29.67
N PRO A 92 -10.01 -22.42 -28.34
CA PRO A 92 -10.03 -23.52 -27.39
C PRO A 92 -11.25 -24.38 -27.74
N PRO A 93 -11.09 -25.72 -27.85
CA PRO A 93 -12.11 -26.57 -28.45
C PRO A 93 -13.43 -26.19 -27.84
N GLU A 94 -14.35 -25.69 -28.68
CA GLU A 94 -15.70 -25.27 -28.28
C GLU A 94 -16.19 -26.28 -27.27
N LEU A 95 -16.13 -25.91 -25.99
CA LEU A 95 -16.55 -26.78 -24.91
C LEU A 95 -17.98 -27.13 -25.25
N SER A 96 -18.29 -28.43 -25.37
CA SER A 96 -19.64 -28.85 -25.71
C SER A 96 -20.62 -28.12 -24.79
N THR A 97 -21.80 -27.76 -25.30
CA THR A 97 -22.80 -27.01 -24.51
C THR A 97 -23.08 -27.67 -23.15
N ALA A 98 -22.95 -29.00 -23.07
CA ALA A 98 -22.97 -29.77 -21.83
C ALA A 98 -21.79 -29.48 -20.87
N ALA A 99 -20.56 -29.36 -21.37
CA ALA A 99 -19.39 -29.01 -20.57
C ALA A 99 -19.45 -27.56 -20.06
N LEU A 100 -19.98 -26.62 -20.87
CA LEU A 100 -20.26 -25.25 -20.43
C LEU A 100 -21.30 -25.22 -19.31
N ALA A 101 -22.40 -25.98 -19.45
CA ALA A 101 -23.40 -26.09 -18.41
C ALA A 101 -22.83 -26.68 -17.10
N GLN A 102 -21.97 -27.70 -17.19
CA GLN A 102 -21.28 -28.26 -16.01
C GLN A 102 -20.34 -27.26 -15.35
N MET A 103 -19.63 -26.46 -16.15
CA MET A 103 -18.75 -25.41 -15.62
C MET A 103 -19.55 -24.31 -14.91
N VAL A 104 -20.68 -23.88 -15.48
CA VAL A 104 -21.59 -22.91 -14.85
C VAL A 104 -22.20 -23.48 -13.58
N LEU A 105 -22.59 -24.76 -13.56
CA LEU A 105 -23.09 -25.42 -12.35
C LEU A 105 -22.01 -25.55 -11.28
N ALA A 106 -20.78 -25.89 -11.65
CA ALA A 106 -19.64 -25.97 -10.73
C ALA A 106 -19.24 -24.59 -10.16
N SER A 107 -19.39 -23.52 -10.96
CA SER A 107 -19.12 -22.13 -10.55
C SER A 107 -20.34 -21.42 -9.95
N SER A 108 -21.50 -22.07 -9.91
CA SER A 108 -22.77 -21.48 -9.48
C SER A 108 -22.70 -20.87 -8.07
N SER A 109 -22.01 -21.51 -7.14
CA SER A 109 -21.84 -21.03 -5.76
C SER A 109 -20.88 -19.85 -5.63
N LEU A 110 -19.99 -19.64 -6.61
CA LEU A 110 -19.04 -18.52 -6.62
C LEU A 110 -19.71 -17.22 -7.07
N PHE A 111 -20.73 -17.26 -7.93
CA PHE A 111 -21.44 -16.06 -8.37
C PHE A 111 -22.11 -15.28 -7.23
N PRO A 112 -22.94 -15.88 -6.34
CA PRO A 112 -23.52 -15.13 -5.23
C PRO A 112 -22.47 -14.72 -4.20
N SER A 113 -21.41 -15.52 -4.01
CA SER A 113 -20.31 -15.20 -3.10
C SER A 113 -19.52 -13.97 -3.56
N THR A 114 -19.15 -13.93 -4.84
CA THR A 114 -18.42 -12.78 -5.43
C THR A 114 -19.30 -11.55 -5.56
N ALA A 115 -20.58 -11.70 -5.91
CA ALA A 115 -21.54 -10.60 -5.91
C ALA A 115 -21.70 -10.00 -4.51
N SER A 116 -21.80 -10.84 -3.47
CA SER A 116 -21.87 -10.39 -2.08
C SER A 116 -20.58 -9.68 -1.64
N ALA A 117 -19.41 -10.20 -2.04
CA ALA A 117 -18.13 -9.58 -1.74
C ALA A 117 -17.96 -8.22 -2.42
N LEU A 118 -18.36 -8.08 -3.69
CA LEU A 118 -18.34 -6.81 -4.41
C LEU A 118 -19.33 -5.81 -3.81
N ASN A 119 -20.53 -6.26 -3.43
CA ASN A 119 -21.50 -5.40 -2.75
C ASN A 119 -20.99 -4.93 -1.38
N ALA A 120 -20.32 -5.81 -0.63
CA ALA A 120 -19.70 -5.45 0.63
C ALA A 120 -18.56 -4.42 0.44
N ILE A 121 -17.78 -4.53 -0.65
CA ILE A 121 -16.73 -3.55 -0.99
C ILE A 121 -17.36 -2.21 -1.41
N SER A 122 -18.44 -2.21 -2.19
CA SER A 122 -19.13 -0.96 -2.54
C SER A 122 -19.77 -0.27 -1.33
N ASP A 123 -20.17 -1.05 -0.31
CA ASP A 123 -20.72 -0.52 0.95
C ASP A 123 -19.63 0.04 1.88
N THR A 124 -18.33 -0.20 1.60
CA THR A 124 -17.25 0.44 2.33
C THR A 124 -17.01 1.86 1.80
N PRO A 125 -17.26 2.92 2.58
CA PRO A 125 -16.90 4.27 2.16
C PRO A 125 -15.38 4.33 2.04
N VAL A 126 -14.90 4.77 0.88
CA VAL A 126 -13.48 5.10 0.70
C VAL A 126 -13.12 6.15 1.75
N ALA A 127 -12.16 5.83 2.62
CA ALA A 127 -11.76 6.72 3.70
C ALA A 127 -11.36 8.09 3.13
N ASP A 128 -11.79 9.16 3.80
CA ASP A 128 -11.52 10.53 3.36
C ASP A 128 -10.01 10.75 3.19
N PRO A 129 -9.53 11.08 1.97
CA PRO A 129 -8.10 11.28 1.70
C PRO A 129 -7.51 12.42 2.55
N ALA A 130 -8.34 13.35 3.06
CA ALA A 130 -7.88 14.38 3.98
C ALA A 130 -7.37 13.79 5.31
N LEU A 131 -7.97 12.70 5.81
CA LEU A 131 -7.50 12.02 7.02
C LEU A 131 -6.12 11.40 6.80
N SER A 132 -5.92 10.73 5.65
CA SER A 132 -4.61 10.17 5.30
C SER A 132 -3.55 11.26 5.11
N ALA A 133 -3.89 12.37 4.47
CA ALA A 133 -3.00 13.51 4.31
C ALA A 133 -2.61 14.14 5.67
N ASN A 134 -3.55 14.22 6.63
CA ASN A 134 -3.28 14.70 7.97
C ASN A 134 -2.34 13.79 8.77
N VAL A 135 -2.45 12.47 8.60
CA VAL A 135 -1.49 11.53 9.22
C VAL A 135 -0.09 11.75 8.65
N ILE A 136 0.02 11.95 7.33
CA ILE A 136 1.31 12.22 6.68
C ILE A 136 1.90 13.55 7.14
N SER A 137 1.09 14.58 7.31
CA SER A 137 1.56 15.90 7.77
C SER A 137 2.07 15.89 9.22
N LEU A 138 1.64 14.93 10.05
CA LEU A 138 2.10 14.74 11.42
C LEU A 138 3.43 13.98 11.54
N LEU A 139 3.83 13.20 10.53
CA LEU A 139 5.06 12.40 10.56
C LEU A 139 6.34 13.21 10.88
N PRO A 140 6.56 14.42 10.33
CA PRO A 140 7.75 15.21 10.67
C PRO A 140 7.80 15.58 12.16
N ARG A 141 6.65 15.90 12.77
CA ARG A 141 6.56 16.21 14.21
C ARG A 141 6.88 14.98 15.04
N MET A 142 6.36 13.81 14.67
CA MET A 142 6.67 12.55 15.36
C MET A 142 8.17 12.23 15.30
N ARG A 143 8.80 12.40 14.14
CA ARG A 143 10.25 12.18 13.99
C ARG A 143 11.08 13.17 14.80
N ALA A 144 10.67 14.44 14.87
CA ALA A 144 11.32 15.43 15.71
C ALA A 144 11.25 15.05 17.18
N VAL A 145 10.08 14.64 17.67
CA VAL A 145 9.90 14.17 19.05
C VAL A 145 10.74 12.91 19.32
N GLU A 146 10.76 11.94 18.41
CA GLU A 146 11.60 10.74 18.52
C GLU A 146 13.09 11.07 18.64
N ALA A 147 13.58 12.04 17.85
CA ALA A 147 14.95 12.51 17.94
C ALA A 147 15.26 13.13 19.31
N THR A 148 14.35 13.98 19.84
CA THR A 148 14.51 14.56 21.17
C THR A 148 14.47 13.49 22.27
N GLN A 149 13.61 12.48 22.13
CA GLN A 149 13.51 11.39 23.09
C GLN A 149 14.78 10.55 23.12
N LYS A 150 15.40 10.28 21.96
CA LYS A 150 16.70 9.59 21.88
C LYS A 150 17.81 10.40 22.54
N ALA A 151 17.86 11.71 22.32
CA ALA A 151 18.83 12.60 22.97
C ALA A 151 18.65 12.59 24.49
N GLN A 152 17.42 12.76 24.98
CA GLN A 152 17.10 12.72 26.41
C GLN A 152 17.44 11.36 27.04
N ALA A 153 17.17 10.25 26.36
CA ALA A 153 17.52 8.93 26.87
C ALA A 153 19.03 8.74 27.04
N ALA A 154 19.83 9.28 26.11
CA ALA A 154 21.29 9.26 26.21
C ALA A 154 21.79 10.12 27.37
N GLU A 155 21.24 11.33 27.54
CA GLU A 155 21.58 12.21 28.67
C GLU A 155 21.22 11.58 30.02
N VAL A 156 20.03 10.98 30.14
CA VAL A 156 19.60 10.30 31.37
C VAL A 156 20.49 9.10 31.67
N ALA A 157 20.90 8.34 30.66
CA ALA A 157 21.83 7.21 30.86
C ALA A 157 23.18 7.69 31.39
N GLU A 158 23.72 8.77 30.84
CA GLU A 158 24.98 9.34 31.30
C GLU A 158 24.87 9.93 32.71
N LEU A 159 23.81 10.68 33.01
CA LEU A 159 23.56 11.22 34.34
C LEU A 159 23.40 10.10 35.38
N LYS A 160 22.73 9.01 35.02
CA LYS A 160 22.62 7.82 35.89
C LYS A 160 23.99 7.24 36.19
N ARG A 161 24.82 7.03 35.15
CA ARG A 161 26.19 6.51 35.31
C ARG A 161 27.03 7.41 36.22
N GLN A 162 26.96 8.73 36.02
CA GLN A 162 27.68 9.68 36.87
C GLN A 162 27.17 9.70 38.31
N SER A 163 25.84 9.62 38.50
CA SER A 163 25.22 9.58 39.82
C SER A 163 25.61 8.30 40.58
N GLU A 164 25.68 7.16 39.90
CA GLU A 164 26.10 5.89 40.47
C GLU A 164 27.55 5.97 40.96
N LEU A 165 28.45 6.51 40.15
CA LEU A 165 29.85 6.69 40.53
C LEU A 165 30.01 7.61 41.73
N LEU A 166 29.25 8.71 41.77
CA LEU A 166 29.30 9.64 42.90
C LEU A 166 28.76 8.99 44.18
N ILE A 167 27.62 8.32 44.11
CA ILE A 167 27.00 7.61 45.25
C ILE A 167 27.95 6.53 45.75
N ARG A 168 28.53 5.74 44.84
CA ARG A 168 29.49 4.68 45.17
C ARG A 168 30.70 5.26 45.90
N ARG A 169 31.30 6.33 45.37
CA ARG A 169 32.44 6.98 46.01
C ARG A 169 32.08 7.52 47.39
N TRP A 170 30.93 8.17 47.53
CA TRP A 170 30.46 8.68 48.81
C TRP A 170 30.22 7.55 49.82
N TYR A 171 29.66 6.43 49.37
CA TYR A 171 29.41 5.28 50.23
C TYR A 171 30.72 4.61 50.69
N GLU A 172 31.65 4.35 49.75
CA GLU A 172 32.94 3.74 50.04
C GLU A 172 33.79 4.63 50.96
N GLN A 173 33.89 5.93 50.68
CA GLN A 173 34.77 6.83 51.45
C GLN A 173 34.11 7.37 52.72
N GLY A 174 32.83 7.72 52.63
CA GLY A 174 32.09 8.32 53.73
C GLY A 174 31.57 7.26 54.69
N VAL A 175 30.68 6.39 54.23
CA VAL A 175 29.96 5.46 55.11
C VAL A 175 30.87 4.33 55.59
N VAL A 176 31.53 3.63 54.67
CA VAL A 176 32.41 2.51 55.04
C VAL A 176 33.64 3.01 55.77
N GLY A 177 34.32 4.05 55.24
CA GLY A 177 35.48 4.65 55.90
C GLY A 177 35.19 5.16 57.32
N TYR A 178 34.03 5.79 57.54
CA TYR A 178 33.61 6.20 58.90
C TYR A 178 33.30 4.99 59.79
N GLY A 179 32.65 3.95 59.24
CA GLY A 179 32.42 2.69 59.95
C GLY A 179 33.71 2.04 60.42
N ASP A 180 34.74 1.99 59.56
CA ASP A 180 36.06 1.45 59.91
C ASP A 180 36.74 2.28 61.01
N PHE A 181 36.64 3.61 60.93
CA PHE A 181 37.14 4.51 61.96
C PHE A 181 36.47 4.26 63.31
N VAL A 182 35.13 4.22 63.34
CA VAL A 182 34.37 3.95 64.57
C VAL A 182 34.74 2.58 65.12
N ALA A 183 34.81 1.54 64.28
CA ALA A 183 35.19 0.20 64.70
C ALA A 183 36.61 0.14 65.29
N ASP A 184 37.59 0.87 64.74
CA ASP A 184 38.93 0.95 65.34
C ASP A 184 38.91 1.66 66.70
N THR A 185 38.19 2.78 66.81
CA THR A 185 38.06 3.49 68.08
C THR A 185 37.39 2.63 69.16
N GLU A 186 36.35 1.87 68.81
CA GLU A 186 35.68 0.94 69.70
C GLU A 186 36.62 -0.21 70.12
N LYS A 187 37.40 -0.77 69.20
CA LYS A 187 38.43 -1.78 69.53
C LYS A 187 39.46 -1.24 70.52
N ARG A 188 39.90 0.01 70.33
CA ARG A 188 40.85 0.69 71.24
C ARG A 188 40.22 0.93 72.61
N LEU A 189 38.99 1.43 72.65
CA LEU A 189 38.25 1.64 73.89
C LEU A 189 38.04 0.32 74.65
N GLY A 190 37.61 -0.74 73.97
CA GLY A 190 37.44 -2.06 74.58
C GLY A 190 38.74 -2.68 75.09
N ARG A 191 39.90 -2.37 74.47
CA ARG A 191 41.22 -2.73 75.05
C ARG A 191 41.51 -1.96 76.33
N ALA A 192 41.24 -0.66 76.36
CA ALA A 192 41.41 0.18 77.55
C ALA A 192 40.48 -0.26 78.69
N GLU A 193 39.20 -0.51 78.41
CA GLU A 193 38.23 -0.98 79.39
C GLU A 193 38.66 -2.33 80.00
N ARG A 194 39.09 -3.29 79.17
CA ARG A 194 39.63 -4.57 79.68
C ARG A 194 40.86 -4.39 80.56
N ALA A 195 41.72 -3.41 80.27
CA ALA A 195 42.89 -3.13 81.10
C ALA A 195 42.49 -2.53 82.46
N ILE A 196 41.55 -1.58 82.46
CA ILE A 196 40.99 -0.98 83.69
C ILE A 196 40.33 -2.07 84.55
N ARG A 197 39.47 -2.90 83.95
CA ARG A 197 38.77 -3.98 84.66
C ARG A 197 39.73 -4.98 85.30
N ARG A 198 40.87 -5.27 84.66
CA ARG A 198 41.93 -6.11 85.26
C ARG A 198 42.61 -5.42 86.44
N ALA A 199 42.90 -4.13 86.33
CA ALA A 199 43.53 -3.35 87.40
C ALA A 199 42.61 -3.18 88.62
N GLU A 200 41.31 -2.94 88.39
CA GLU A 200 40.31 -2.89 89.45
C GLU A 200 40.21 -4.20 90.20
N LYS A 201 40.18 -5.33 89.48
CA LYS A 201 40.12 -6.66 90.10
C LYS A 201 41.33 -6.96 90.98
N VAL A 202 42.54 -6.60 90.52
CA VAL A 202 43.77 -6.72 91.33
C VAL A 202 43.72 -5.82 92.57
N ARG A 203 43.06 -4.65 92.51
CA ARG A 203 42.88 -3.76 93.65
C ARG A 203 41.82 -4.26 94.64
N GLU A 204 40.81 -4.98 94.18
CA GLU A 204 39.79 -5.61 95.04
C GLU A 204 40.32 -6.87 95.73
N ASP A 205 41.22 -7.61 95.08
CA ASP A 205 41.84 -8.84 95.61
C ASP A 205 43.05 -8.58 96.54
N ALA A 206 43.47 -7.33 96.74
CA ALA A 206 44.61 -6.89 97.56
C ALA A 206 44.17 -6.18 98.85
#